data_AF-A4JMV4-F1
#
_entry.id   AF-A4JMV4-F1
#
_cell.length_a   1.000
_cell.length_b   1.000
_cell.length_c   1.000
_cell.angle_alpha   90.00
_cell.angle_beta   90.00
_cell.angle_gamma   90.00
#
_symmetry.space_group_name_H-M   'P 1'
#
loop_
_entity.id
_entity.type
_entity.pdbx_description
1 polymer ?
#
loop_
_entity_poly.entity_id
_entity_poly.type
_entity_poly.pdbx_seq_one_letter_code
_entity_poly.pdbx_strand_id
1 'polypeptide(L)'
;MNFDWSAIWAALPDLMDGVRLTVFIALVGLVGGFVVGMIASMFRAYGPKAMNMLAQIDIELIRGTPIVVQVMFLYFALPLLAHIRIDGLTAAITVNSGAYLAEVVRGALLSIPKGLTEAGLAVAVIYLILTGAMTLALRLVEERMKIL
;
A
#
# COMPACT_ATOMS: atom_id res chain seq x y z
N MET A 1 -35.80 21.02 -31.78
CA MET A 1 -35.28 20.92 -30.40
C MET A 1 -34.23 21.98 -30.25
N ASN A 2 -34.52 23.03 -29.47
CA ASN A 2 -33.54 24.08 -29.17
C ASN A 2 -32.87 23.74 -27.84
N PHE A 3 -31.58 24.04 -27.71
CA PHE A 3 -30.83 23.81 -26.48
C PHE A 3 -31.33 24.75 -25.37
N ASP A 4 -31.65 24.20 -24.19
CA ASP A 4 -32.11 24.97 -23.04
C ASP A 4 -30.97 25.22 -22.05
N TRP A 5 -30.47 26.46 -22.03
CA TRP A 5 -29.37 26.89 -21.15
C TRP A 5 -29.78 27.00 -19.68
N SER A 6 -31.07 27.13 -19.38
CA SER A 6 -31.55 27.27 -18.00
C SER A 6 -31.38 25.98 -17.19
N ALA A 7 -31.40 24.83 -17.88
CA ALA A 7 -31.20 23.50 -17.29
C ALA A 7 -29.84 23.34 -16.60
N ILE A 8 -28.79 24.01 -17.10
CA ILE A 8 -27.44 23.95 -16.50
C ILE A 8 -27.44 24.59 -15.12
N TRP A 9 -28.07 25.77 -14.99
CA TRP A 9 -28.13 26.48 -13.71
C TRP A 9 -29.00 25.74 -12.70
N ALA A 10 -30.09 25.12 -13.17
CA ALA A 10 -30.94 24.29 -12.33
C ALA A 10 -30.23 23.03 -11.82
N ALA A 11 -29.36 22.41 -12.64
CA ALA A 11 -28.60 21.22 -12.27
C ALA A 11 -27.32 21.52 -11.46
N LEU A 12 -26.93 22.80 -11.33
CA LEU A 12 -25.67 23.19 -10.68
C LEU A 12 -25.51 22.64 -9.24
N PRO A 13 -26.56 22.60 -8.38
CA PRO A 13 -26.47 21.99 -7.06
C PRO A 13 -26.11 20.50 -7.11
N ASP A 14 -26.82 19.72 -7.94
CA ASP A 14 -26.59 18.27 -8.09
C ASP A 14 -25.20 17.98 -8.67
N LEU A 15 -24.75 18.80 -9.63
CA LEU A 15 -23.39 18.72 -10.17
C LEU A 15 -22.34 18.98 -9.08
N MET A 16 -22.59 19.93 -8.18
CA MET A 16 -21.69 20.23 -7.06
C MET A 16 -21.56 19.05 -6.10
N ASP A 17 -22.66 18.34 -5.84
CA ASP A 17 -22.63 17.12 -5.03
C ASP A 17 -21.91 15.97 -5.74
N GLY A 18 -22.05 15.86 -7.06
CA GLY A 18 -21.24 14.96 -7.90
C GLY A 18 -19.75 15.26 -7.83
N VAL A 19 -19.35 16.54 -7.85
CA VAL A 19 -17.94 16.95 -7.67
C VAL A 19 -17.43 16.54 -6.28
N ARG A 20 -18.20 16.80 -5.21
CA ARG A 20 -17.83 16.42 -3.85
C ARG A 20 -17.60 14.92 -3.72
N LEU A 21 -18.52 14.12 -4.26
CA LEU A 21 -18.41 12.67 -4.28
C LEU A 21 -17.17 12.20 -5.06
N THR A 22 -16.90 12.82 -6.21
CA THR A 22 -15.73 12.49 -7.04
C THR A 22 -14.42 12.76 -6.30
N VAL A 23 -14.30 13.93 -5.65
CA VAL A 23 -13.12 14.29 -4.84
C VAL A 23 -12.96 13.33 -3.66
N PHE A 24 -14.05 13.01 -2.97
CA PHE A 24 -14.03 12.05 -1.87
C PHE A 24 -13.50 10.69 -2.31
N ILE A 25 -14.08 10.12 -3.37
CA ILE A 25 -13.68 8.82 -3.92
C ILE A 25 -12.22 8.83 -4.37
N ALA A 26 -11.78 9.90 -5.05
CA ALA A 26 -10.40 10.04 -5.50
C ALA A 26 -9.41 10.07 -4.33
N LEU A 27 -9.72 10.81 -3.26
CA LEU A 27 -8.89 10.88 -2.07
C LEU A 27 -8.82 9.54 -1.33
N VAL A 28 -9.95 8.86 -1.17
CA VAL A 28 -10.00 7.53 -0.53
C VAL A 28 -9.20 6.52 -1.37
N GLY A 29 -9.38 6.50 -2.68
CA GLY A 29 -8.62 5.63 -3.59
C GLY A 29 -7.12 5.91 -3.57
N LEU A 30 -6.73 7.19 -3.58
CA LEU A 30 -5.33 7.59 -3.54
C LEU A 30 -4.68 7.19 -2.20
N VAL A 31 -5.25 7.63 -1.07
CA VAL A 31 -4.66 7.42 0.25
C VAL A 31 -4.75 5.95 0.66
N GLY A 32 -5.94 5.35 0.56
CA GLY A 32 -6.14 3.94 0.88
C GLY A 32 -5.34 3.03 -0.06
N GLY A 33 -5.41 3.30 -1.36
CA GLY A 33 -4.65 2.56 -2.37
C GLY A 33 -3.14 2.69 -2.14
N PHE A 34 -2.64 3.87 -1.77
CA PHE A 34 -1.22 4.03 -1.47
C PHE A 34 -0.77 3.18 -0.28
N VAL A 35 -1.56 3.13 0.80
CA VAL A 35 -1.25 2.29 1.96
C VAL A 35 -1.23 0.80 1.58
N VAL A 36 -2.28 0.32 0.90
CA VAL A 36 -2.37 -1.07 0.46
C VAL A 36 -1.24 -1.40 -0.54
N GLY A 37 -1.00 -0.51 -1.49
CA GLY A 37 0.02 -0.66 -2.52
C GLY A 37 1.43 -0.67 -1.94
N MET A 38 1.71 0.17 -0.94
CA MET A 38 2.99 0.17 -0.22
C MET A 38 3.24 -1.18 0.43
N ILE A 39 2.26 -1.73 1.16
CA ILE A 39 2.38 -3.04 1.82
C ILE A 39 2.61 -4.14 0.78
N ALA A 40 1.80 -4.19 -0.28
CA ALA A 40 1.95 -5.18 -1.34
C ALA A 40 3.31 -5.07 -2.06
N SER A 41 3.79 -3.84 -2.28
CA SER A 41 5.08 -3.58 -2.91
C SER A 41 6.26 -4.06 -2.07
N MET A 42 6.17 -3.99 -0.74
CA MET A 42 7.22 -4.50 0.17
C MET A 42 7.38 -6.01 0.01
N PHE A 43 6.27 -6.76 -0.02
CA PHE A 43 6.32 -8.21 -0.27
C PHE A 43 6.86 -8.54 -1.65
N ARG A 44 6.54 -7.71 -2.65
CA ARG A 44 7.04 -7.85 -4.03
C ARG A 44 8.51 -7.45 -4.22
N ALA A 45 9.03 -6.55 -3.41
CA ALA A 45 10.41 -6.08 -3.53
C ALA A 45 11.38 -6.90 -2.68
N TYR A 46 10.99 -7.21 -1.44
CA TYR A 46 11.89 -7.78 -0.43
C TYR A 46 11.34 -9.04 0.26
N GLY A 47 10.09 -9.43 -0.02
CA GLY A 47 9.47 -10.61 0.59
C GLY A 47 10.04 -11.94 0.08
N PRO A 48 9.87 -13.03 0.85
CA PRO A 48 10.26 -14.37 0.42
C PRO A 48 9.45 -14.79 -0.83
N LYS A 49 10.01 -15.72 -1.62
CA LYS A 49 9.46 -16.13 -2.93
C LYS A 49 7.95 -16.44 -2.89
N ALA A 50 7.47 -17.10 -1.84
CA ALA A 50 6.05 -17.42 -1.68
C ALA A 50 5.17 -16.16 -1.53
N MET A 51 5.54 -15.23 -0.66
CA MET A 51 4.77 -13.99 -0.47
C MET A 51 4.86 -13.06 -1.67
N ASN A 52 6.01 -13.03 -2.35
CA ASN A 52 6.16 -12.31 -3.60
C ASN A 52 5.17 -12.82 -4.66
N MET A 53 5.08 -14.15 -4.81
CA MET A 53 4.20 -14.78 -5.78
C MET A 53 2.72 -14.56 -5.47
N LEU A 54 2.32 -14.66 -4.18
CA LEU A 54 0.95 -14.36 -3.76
C LEU A 54 0.58 -12.91 -4.08
N ALA A 55 1.41 -11.95 -3.66
CA ALA A 55 1.18 -10.54 -3.95
C ALA A 55 1.16 -10.26 -5.47
N GLN A 56 1.97 -10.98 -6.26
CA GLN A 56 1.97 -10.84 -7.71
C GLN A 56 0.64 -11.27 -8.32
N ILE A 57 0.15 -12.46 -7.93
CA ILE A 57 -1.11 -13.00 -8.41
C ILE A 57 -2.26 -12.05 -8.05
N ASP A 58 -2.29 -11.57 -6.80
CA ASP A 58 -3.31 -10.63 -6.34
C ASP A 58 -3.29 -9.34 -7.18
N ILE A 59 -2.10 -8.74 -7.38
CA ILE A 59 -1.92 -7.52 -8.18
C ILE A 59 -2.36 -7.73 -9.64
N GLU A 60 -1.93 -8.83 -10.26
CA GLU A 60 -2.25 -9.15 -11.66
C GLU A 60 -3.75 -9.40 -11.86
N LEU A 61 -4.38 -10.11 -10.92
CA LEU A 61 -5.82 -10.36 -10.96
C LEU A 61 -6.63 -9.06 -10.85
N ILE A 62 -6.26 -8.18 -9.92
CA ILE A 62 -6.94 -6.90 -9.74
C ILE A 62 -6.74 -5.99 -10.95
N ARG A 63 -5.53 -5.90 -11.49
CA ARG A 63 -5.24 -5.08 -12.68
C ARG A 63 -5.82 -5.68 -13.98
N GLY A 64 -6.03 -6.99 -14.01
CA GLY A 64 -6.67 -7.71 -15.11
C GLY A 64 -8.20 -7.71 -15.07
N THR A 65 -8.81 -7.27 -13.97
CA THR A 65 -10.27 -7.28 -13.79
C THR A 65 -10.84 -5.86 -13.89
N PRO A 66 -11.90 -5.61 -14.71
CA PRO A 66 -12.52 -4.29 -14.79
C PRO A 66 -13.01 -3.78 -13.43
N ILE A 67 -12.78 -2.50 -13.13
CA ILE A 67 -13.16 -1.93 -11.82
C ILE A 67 -14.66 -2.06 -11.53
N VAL A 68 -15.51 -1.96 -12.56
CA VAL A 68 -16.96 -2.16 -12.42
C VAL A 68 -17.27 -3.56 -11.91
N VAL A 69 -16.59 -4.59 -12.42
CA VAL A 69 -16.76 -5.98 -11.94
C VAL A 69 -16.34 -6.09 -10.47
N GLN A 70 -15.29 -5.39 -10.05
CA GLN A 70 -14.85 -5.37 -8.65
C GLN A 70 -15.92 -4.75 -7.73
N VAL A 71 -16.47 -3.59 -8.12
CA VAL A 71 -17.55 -2.93 -7.37
C VAL A 71 -18.77 -3.84 -7.28
N MET A 72 -19.20 -4.44 -8.39
CA MET A 72 -20.33 -5.36 -8.44
C MET A 72 -20.11 -6.61 -7.58
N PHE A 73 -18.90 -7.17 -7.60
CA PHE A 73 -18.55 -8.32 -6.78
C PHE A 73 -18.63 -7.98 -5.28
N LEU A 74 -18.04 -6.87 -4.85
CA LEU A 74 -18.05 -6.47 -3.44
C LEU A 74 -19.45 -6.09 -2.96
N TYR A 75 -20.27 -5.49 -3.83
CA TYR A 75 -21.61 -5.05 -3.47
C TYR A 75 -22.65 -6.18 -3.49
N PHE A 76 -22.59 -7.09 -4.48
CA PHE A 76 -23.60 -8.14 -4.67
C PHE A 76 -23.13 -9.54 -4.27
N ALA A 77 -21.93 -9.95 -4.67
CA ALA A 77 -21.47 -11.33 -4.49
C ALA A 77 -20.90 -11.58 -3.09
N LEU A 78 -20.09 -10.66 -2.56
CA LEU A 78 -19.45 -10.82 -1.25
C LEU A 78 -20.45 -11.01 -0.09
N PRO A 79 -21.56 -10.25 0.00
CA PRO A 79 -22.57 -10.48 1.04
C PRO A 79 -23.28 -11.82 0.92
N LEU A 80 -23.41 -12.37 -0.30
CA LEU A 80 -24.04 -13.68 -0.53
C LEU A 80 -23.10 -14.82 -0.14
N LEU A 81 -21.82 -14.71 -0.47
CA LEU A 81 -20.83 -15.77 -0.27
C LEU A 81 -20.26 -15.81 1.15
N ALA A 82 -20.04 -14.64 1.75
CA ALA A 82 -19.33 -14.52 3.02
C ALA A 82 -20.16 -13.85 4.13
N HIS A 83 -21.38 -13.38 3.83
CA HIS A 83 -22.22 -12.60 4.76
C HIS A 83 -21.56 -11.33 5.30
N ILE A 84 -20.55 -10.83 4.59
CA ILE A 84 -19.83 -9.59 4.91
C ILE A 84 -20.41 -8.46 4.06
N ARG A 85 -20.76 -7.34 4.71
CA ARG A 85 -21.21 -6.11 4.04
C ARG A 85 -20.18 -5.01 4.25
N ILE A 86 -19.67 -4.49 3.15
CA ILE A 86 -18.75 -3.35 3.11
C ILE A 86 -19.24 -2.35 2.07
N ASP A 87 -18.74 -1.13 2.13
CA ASP A 87 -18.95 -0.17 1.05
C ASP A 87 -18.19 -0.62 -0.20
N GLY A 88 -18.93 -1.15 -1.18
CA GLY A 88 -18.35 -1.73 -2.39
C GLY A 88 -17.60 -0.73 -3.25
N LEU A 89 -17.99 0.55 -3.23
CA LEU A 89 -17.37 1.59 -4.04
C LEU A 89 -15.97 1.95 -3.52
N THR A 90 -15.88 2.38 -2.25
CA THR A 90 -14.58 2.76 -1.67
C THR A 90 -13.63 1.58 -1.56
N ALA A 91 -14.13 0.38 -1.25
CA ALA A 91 -13.30 -0.82 -1.16
C ALA A 91 -12.73 -1.23 -2.53
N ALA A 92 -13.56 -1.29 -3.58
CA ALA A 92 -13.08 -1.63 -4.92
C ALA A 92 -12.06 -0.62 -5.43
N ILE A 93 -12.31 0.67 -5.22
CA ILE A 93 -11.40 1.73 -5.66
C ILE A 93 -10.08 1.68 -4.90
N THR A 94 -10.12 1.44 -3.58
CA THR A 94 -8.92 1.26 -2.76
C THR A 94 -8.08 0.08 -3.22
N VAL A 95 -8.70 -1.09 -3.45
CA VAL A 95 -8.01 -2.30 -3.89
C VAL A 95 -7.45 -2.12 -5.30
N ASN A 96 -8.25 -1.56 -6.22
CA ASN A 96 -7.83 -1.29 -7.58
C ASN A 96 -6.63 -0.33 -7.61
N SER A 97 -6.78 0.85 -7.00
CA SER A 97 -5.69 1.83 -6.90
C SER A 97 -4.46 1.25 -6.20
N GLY A 98 -4.64 0.43 -5.16
CA GLY A 98 -3.55 -0.22 -4.46
C GLY A 98 -2.74 -1.17 -5.33
N ALA A 99 -3.37 -1.96 -6.18
CA ALA A 99 -2.66 -2.84 -7.11
C ALA A 99 -1.82 -2.06 -8.14
N TYR A 100 -2.33 -0.94 -8.67
CA TYR A 100 -1.56 -0.09 -9.57
C TYR A 100 -0.41 0.64 -8.84
N LEU A 101 -0.68 1.19 -7.66
CA LEU A 101 0.32 1.89 -6.86
C LEU A 101 1.39 0.93 -6.34
N ALA A 102 1.07 -0.34 -6.09
CA ALA A 102 2.05 -1.34 -5.68
C ALA A 102 3.20 -1.48 -6.69
N GLU A 103 2.91 -1.47 -7.99
CA GLU A 103 3.94 -1.58 -9.03
C GLU A 103 4.73 -0.28 -9.21
N VAL A 104 4.10 0.89 -9.01
CA VAL A 104 4.80 2.18 -8.98
C VAL A 104 5.78 2.24 -7.81
N VAL A 105 5.32 1.90 -6.60
CA VAL A 105 6.16 1.89 -5.40
C VAL A 105 7.26 0.84 -5.53
N ARG A 106 6.95 -0.36 -6.03
CA ARG A 106 7.95 -1.40 -6.30
C ARG A 106 9.03 -0.91 -7.26
N GLY A 107 8.64 -0.22 -8.34
CA GLY A 107 9.56 0.42 -9.27
C GLY A 107 10.47 1.43 -8.58
N ALA A 108 9.91 2.26 -7.69
CA ALA A 108 10.67 3.23 -6.90
C ALA A 108 11.62 2.58 -5.87
N LEU A 109 11.23 1.47 -5.25
CA LEU A 109 12.08 0.74 -4.30
C LEU A 109 13.26 0.08 -5.00
N LEU A 110 13.03 -0.51 -6.19
CA LEU A 110 14.06 -1.21 -6.95
C LEU A 110 14.97 -0.26 -7.76
N SER A 111 14.58 1.01 -7.91
CA SER A 111 15.44 2.01 -8.57
C SER A 111 16.56 2.54 -7.68
N ILE A 112 16.53 2.24 -6.38
CA ILE A 112 17.57 2.64 -5.42
C ILE A 112 18.90 1.97 -5.80
N PRO A 113 19.99 2.74 -6.01
CA PRO A 113 21.31 2.19 -6.30
C PRO A 113 21.78 1.21 -5.23
N LYS A 114 22.27 0.04 -5.65
CA LYS A 114 22.75 -1.02 -4.74
C LYS A 114 23.80 -0.52 -3.74
N GLY A 115 24.68 0.40 -4.15
CA GLY A 115 25.71 0.97 -3.29
C GLY A 115 25.16 1.70 -2.05
N LEU A 116 23.96 2.30 -2.13
CA LEU A 116 23.32 2.92 -0.95
C LEU A 116 22.85 1.87 0.05
N THR A 117 22.28 0.77 -0.45
CA THR A 117 21.86 -0.36 0.39
C THR A 117 23.06 -1.04 1.04
N GLU A 118 24.14 -1.27 0.28
CA GLU A 118 25.39 -1.87 0.78
C GLU A 118 26.07 -0.97 1.83
N ALA A 119 26.14 0.34 1.59
CA ALA A 119 26.68 1.29 2.56
C ALA A 119 25.85 1.31 3.87
N GLY A 120 24.52 1.32 3.77
CA GLY A 120 23.64 1.25 4.93
C GLY A 120 23.81 -0.04 5.74
N LEU A 121 23.95 -1.18 5.06
CA LEU A 121 24.19 -2.47 5.70
C LEU A 121 25.56 -2.50 6.40
N ALA A 122 26.60 -1.99 5.75
CA ALA A 122 27.95 -1.92 6.32
C ALA A 122 27.97 -1.11 7.63
N VAL A 123 27.32 0.04 7.66
CA VAL A 123 27.19 0.87 8.87
C VAL A 123 26.44 0.14 9.98
N ALA A 124 25.35 -0.55 9.66
CA ALA A 124 24.57 -1.33 10.63
C ALA A 124 25.39 -2.46 11.27
N VAL A 125 26.15 -3.20 10.46
CA VAL A 125 27.03 -4.29 10.94
C VAL A 125 28.13 -3.74 11.85
N ILE A 126 28.78 -2.63 11.48
CA ILE A 126 29.80 -1.98 12.31
C ILE A 126 29.21 -1.58 13.66
N TYR A 127 28.03 -0.93 13.67
CA TYR A 127 27.37 -0.51 14.90
C TYR A 127 27.02 -1.70 15.81
N LEU A 128 26.51 -2.80 15.25
CA LEU A 128 26.18 -4.02 15.99
C LEU A 128 27.43 -4.65 16.64
N ILE A 129 28.54 -4.72 15.90
CA ILE A 129 29.80 -5.26 16.41
C ILE A 129 30.34 -4.38 17.55
N LEU A 130 30.38 -3.06 17.37
CA LEU A 130 30.91 -2.13 18.38
C LEU A 130 30.11 -2.17 19.69
N THR A 131 28.79 -2.16 19.59
CA THR A 131 27.90 -2.23 20.78
C THR A 131 28.00 -3.59 21.48
N GLY A 132 28.04 -4.69 20.72
CA GLY A 132 28.23 -6.03 21.26
C GLY A 132 29.58 -6.19 21.98
N ALA A 133 30.67 -5.75 21.34
CA ALA A 133 32.02 -5.81 21.89
C ALA A 133 32.15 -4.97 23.18
N MET A 134 31.62 -3.75 23.19
CA MET A 134 31.63 -2.89 24.37
C MET A 134 30.82 -3.50 25.52
N THR A 135 29.65 -4.08 25.24
CA THR A 135 28.82 -4.76 26.25
C THR A 135 29.56 -5.96 26.85
N LEU A 136 30.25 -6.75 26.03
CA LEU A 136 31.05 -7.88 26.50
C LEU A 136 32.25 -7.42 27.34
N ALA A 137 32.97 -6.38 26.89
CA ALA A 137 34.09 -5.82 27.63
C ALA A 137 33.67 -5.31 29.01
N LEU A 138 32.52 -4.61 29.10
CA LEU A 138 31.96 -4.16 30.38
C LEU A 138 31.63 -5.32 31.31
N ARG A 139 31.04 -6.41 30.80
CA ARG A 139 30.76 -7.61 31.61
C ARG A 139 32.02 -8.27 32.14
N LEU A 140 33.07 -8.38 31.33
CA LEU A 140 34.36 -8.96 31.76
C LEU A 140 35.05 -8.11 32.83
N VAL A 141 34.93 -6.78 32.73
CA VAL A 141 35.43 -5.86 33.77
C VAL A 141 34.63 -6.02 35.06
N GLU A 142 33.31 -6.11 34.96
CA GLU A 142 32.42 -6.31 36.11
C GLU A 142 32.70 -7.64 36.85
N GLU A 143 32.88 -8.74 36.12
CA GLU A 143 33.27 -10.03 36.70
C GLU A 143 34.63 -9.96 37.40
N ARG A 144 35.61 -9.28 36.80
CA ARG A 144 36.93 -9.10 37.43
C ARG A 144 36.85 -8.25 38.69
N MET A 145 36.00 -7.23 38.74
CA MET A 145 35.81 -6.40 39.94
C MET A 145 35.10 -7.13 41.07
N LYS A 146 34.21 -8.09 40.78
CA LYS A 146 33.52 -8.89 41.82
C LYS A 146 34.43 -9.92 42.50
N ILE A 147 35.57 -10.24 41.89
CA ILE A 147 36.55 -11.23 42.39
C ILE A 147 37.63 -10.56 43.26
N LEU A 148 37.74 -9.22 43.22
CA LEU A 148 38.63 -8.40 44.05
C LEU A 148 37.89 -7.88 45.29
#